data_AF-A0A7J4VLB8-F1
#
_entry.id   AF-A0A7J4VLB8-F1
#
_cell.length_a   1.000
_cell.length_b   1.000
_cell.length_c   1.000
_cell.angle_alpha   90.00
_cell.angle_beta   90.00
_cell.angle_gamma   90.00
#
_symmetry.space_group_name_H-M   'P 1'
#
loop_
_entity.id
_entity.type
_entity.pdbx_description
1 polymer ?
#
loop_
_entity_poly.entity_id
_entity_poly.type
_entity_poly.pdbx_seq_one_letter_code
_entity_poly.pdbx_strand_id
1 'polypeptide(L)' 'MNKPPDFRAMSEAVQNWYHYYGVPPDEQSSQFLCTAVMNLYNEGYRSVDDLATALIGTYIGISSTKVNAPTSSAIH' A
#
# COMPACT_ATOMS: atom_id res chain seq x y z
N MET A 1 -21.29 -17.59 -5.18
CA MET A 1 -21.07 -17.23 -3.76
C MET A 1 -19.89 -16.26 -3.71
N ASN A 2 -20.15 -14.95 -3.68
CA ASN A 2 -19.10 -13.95 -3.54
C ASN A 2 -18.59 -14.04 -2.10
N LYS A 3 -17.42 -14.65 -1.91
CA LYS A 3 -16.74 -14.64 -0.61
C LYS A 3 -16.54 -13.16 -0.21
N PRO A 4 -16.84 -12.79 1.04
CA PRO A 4 -16.53 -11.45 1.50
C PRO A 4 -15.03 -11.19 1.27
N PRO A 5 -14.64 -9.97 0.85
CA PRO A 5 -13.24 -9.63 0.70
C PRO A 5 -12.50 -10.00 1.99
N ASP A 6 -11.41 -10.75 1.85
CA ASP A 6 -10.60 -11.21 2.98
C ASP A 6 -9.80 -10.02 3.54
N PHE A 7 -10.47 -9.14 4.28
CA PHE A 7 -9.89 -7.94 4.89
C PHE A 7 -8.63 -8.24 5.70
N ARG A 8 -8.57 -9.42 6.32
CA ARG A 8 -7.39 -9.88 7.06
C ARG A 8 -6.19 -10.06 6.14
N ALA A 9 -6.39 -10.71 4.98
CA ALA A 9 -5.34 -10.88 3.99
C ALA A 9 -4.90 -9.54 3.40
N MET A 10 -5.85 -8.63 3.18
CA MET A 10 -5.59 -7.27 2.72
C MET A 10 -4.74 -6.48 3.72
N SER A 11 -5.10 -6.50 5.01
CA SER A 11 -4.35 -5.80 6.05
C SER A 11 -2.95 -6.40 6.28
N GLU A 12 -2.78 -7.72 6.17
CA GLU A 12 -1.45 -8.35 6.22
C GLU A 12 -0.59 -7.95 5.02
N ALA A 13 -1.15 -7.92 3.81
CA ALA A 13 -0.41 -7.51 2.61
C ALA A 13 0.10 -6.06 2.73
N VAL A 14 -0.75 -5.15 3.22
CA VAL A 14 -0.38 -3.75 3.47
C VAL A 14 0.73 -3.65 4.53
N GLN A 15 0.64 -4.41 5.62
CA GLN A 15 1.69 -4.44 6.65
C GLN A 15 3.02 -4.98 6.12
N ASN A 16 3.00 -6.04 5.30
CA ASN A 16 4.19 -6.56 4.65
C ASN A 16 4.84 -5.54 3.73
N TRP A 17 4.03 -4.75 3.00
CA TRP A 17 4.54 -3.65 2.19
C TRP A 17 5.27 -2.61 3.06
N TYR A 18 4.67 -2.17 4.17
CA TYR A 18 5.31 -1.24 5.11
C TYR A 18 6.60 -1.80 5.71
N HIS A 19 6.59 -3.09 6.09
CA HIS A 19 7.74 -3.77 6.65
C HIS A 19 8.89 -3.89 5.64
N TYR A 20 8.57 -4.21 4.38
CA TYR A 20 9.54 -4.31 3.29
C TYR A 20 10.24 -2.97 3.02
N TYR A 21 9.48 -1.87 2.98
CA TYR A 21 10.04 -0.54 2.77
C TYR A 21 10.57 0.13 4.06
N GLY A 22 10.33 -0.48 5.22
CA GLY A 22 10.71 0.07 6.53
C GLY A 22 10.08 1.44 6.82
N VAL A 23 8.95 1.76 6.17
CA VAL A 23 8.30 3.08 6.29
C VAL A 23 7.20 3.05 7.35
N PRO A 24 7.05 4.13 8.14
CA PRO A 24 5.97 4.21 9.11
C PRO A 24 4.61 4.22 8.41
N PRO A 25 3.58 3.59 9.00
CA PRO A 25 2.23 3.66 8.47
C PRO A 25 1.75 5.12 8.47
N ASP A 26 1.30 5.56 7.31
CA ASP A 26 0.77 6.90 7.06
C ASP A 26 -0.67 6.78 6.56
N GLU A 27 -1.55 7.72 6.91
CA GLU A 27 -2.97 7.63 6.56
C GLU A 27 -3.20 7.67 5.04
N GLN A 28 -2.47 8.53 4.31
CA GLN A 28 -2.60 8.62 2.85
C GLN A 28 -2.11 7.34 2.18
N SER A 29 -0.94 6.86 2.62
CA SER A 29 -0.34 5.61 2.12
C SER A 29 -1.25 4.42 2.42
N SER A 30 -1.88 4.37 3.60
CA SER A 30 -2.77 3.29 4.00
C SER A 30 -4.07 3.27 3.19
N GLN A 31 -4.69 4.43 2.94
CA GLN A 31 -5.89 4.52 2.10
C GLN A 31 -5.60 4.08 0.67
N PHE A 32 -4.46 4.51 0.13
CA PHE A 32 -4.03 4.16 -1.21
C PHE A 32 -3.73 2.67 -1.36
N LEU A 33 -2.93 2.10 -0.45
CA LEU A 33 -2.60 0.67 -0.44
C LEU A 33 -3.85 -0.20 -0.23
N CYS A 34 -4.80 0.24 0.60
CA CYS A 34 -6.07 -0.46 0.80
C CYS A 34 -6.89 -0.52 -0.49
N THR A 35 -6.95 0.59 -1.24
CA THR A 35 -7.63 0.65 -2.54
C THR A 35 -6.94 -0.22 -3.59
N ALA A 36 -5.60 -0.16 -3.63
CA ALA A 36 -4.81 -0.97 -4.54
C ALA A 36 -5.01 -2.47 -4.31
N VAL A 37 -4.97 -2.91 -3.05
CA VAL A 37 -5.22 -4.31 -2.68
C VAL A 37 -6.65 -4.76 -3.03
N MET A 38 -7.65 -3.89 -2.87
CA MET A 38 -9.00 -4.21 -3.34
C MET A 38 -9.06 -4.41 -4.85
N ASN A 39 -8.36 -3.59 -5.64
CA ASN A 39 -8.30 -3.76 -7.09
C ASN A 39 -7.62 -5.08 -7.48
N LEU A 40 -6.48 -5.39 -6.85
CA LEU A 40 -5.79 -6.67 -7.05
C LEU A 40 -6.69 -7.86 -6.70
N TYR A 41 -7.45 -7.76 -5.61
CA TYR A 41 -8.39 -8.80 -5.22
C TYR A 41 -9.52 -9.02 -6.25
N ASN A 42 -9.98 -7.93 -6.89
CA ASN A 42 -10.95 -8.01 -7.99
C ASN A 42 -10.33 -8.57 -9.27
N GLU A 43 -9.03 -8.37 -9.48
CA GLU A 43 -8.27 -8.90 -10.62
C GLU A 43 -8.06 -10.43 -10.52
N GLY A 44 -8.17 -10.98 -9.30
CA GLY A 44 -8.13 -12.43 -9.03
C GLY A 44 -7.12 -12.84 -7.97
N TYR A 45 -6.32 -11.89 -7.47
CA TYR A 45 -5.29 -12.15 -6.46
C TYR A 45 -5.91 -12.36 -5.08
N ARG A 46 -5.81 -13.59 -4.54
CA ARG A 46 -6.45 -13.98 -3.26
C ARG A 46 -5.47 -14.27 -2.13
N SER A 47 -4.17 -14.34 -2.42
CA SER A 47 -3.15 -14.68 -1.43
C SER A 47 -2.47 -13.43 -0.89
N VAL A 48 -2.18 -13.42 0.41
CA VAL A 48 -1.44 -12.32 1.08
C VAL A 48 -0.10 -12.05 0.40
N ASP A 49 0.65 -13.11 0.13
CA ASP A 49 1.98 -13.04 -0.48
C ASP A 49 1.93 -12.42 -1.88
N ASP A 50 0.93 -12.82 -2.66
CA ASP A 50 0.72 -12.32 -4.01
C ASP A 50 0.30 -10.85 -3.99
N LEU A 51 -0.68 -10.50 -3.16
CA LEU A 51 -1.11 -9.12 -2.94
C LEU A 51 0.06 -8.24 -2.47
N ALA A 52 0.88 -8.72 -1.53
CA ALA A 52 2.04 -8.00 -1.03
C ALA A 52 3.11 -7.83 -2.13
N THR A 53 3.40 -8.89 -2.90
CA THR A 53 4.36 -8.86 -4.01
C THR A 53 3.90 -7.90 -5.11
N ALA A 54 2.62 -7.94 -5.47
CA ALA A 54 2.03 -7.03 -6.43
C ALA A 54 2.06 -5.58 -5.92
N LEU A 55 1.75 -5.33 -4.65
CA LEU A 55 1.91 -4.01 -4.04
C LEU A 55 3.36 -3.55 -4.06
N ILE A 56 4.31 -4.41 -3.70
CA ILE A 56 5.73 -4.11 -3.67
C ILE A 56 6.22 -3.77 -5.07
N GLY A 57 5.89 -4.58 -6.09
CA GLY A 57 6.31 -4.38 -7.47
C GLY A 57 5.64 -3.20 -8.19
N THR A 58 4.36 -2.92 -7.86
CA THR A 58 3.61 -1.82 -8.49
C THR A 58 3.91 -0.47 -7.83
N TYR A 59 4.15 -0.47 -6.51
CA TYR A 59 4.24 0.74 -5.72
C TYR A 59 5.61 0.92 -5.05
N ILE A 60 6.69 0.56 -5.74
CA ILE A 60 8.08 0.78 -5.30
C ILE A 60 8.34 2.24 -4.90
N GLY A 61 7.59 3.18 -5.48
CA GLY A 61 7.91 4.60 -5.49
C GLY A 61 7.07 5.55 -4.63
N ILE A 62 6.18 5.12 -3.73
CA ILE A 62 5.43 6.08 -2.89
C ILE A 62 6.39 6.94 -2.04
N SER A 63 7.58 6.41 -1.71
CA SER A 63 8.66 7.19 -1.09
C SER A 63 9.45 8.07 -2.07
N SER A 64 9.48 7.79 -3.37
CA SER A 64 10.14 8.65 -4.37
C SER A 64 9.35 9.93 -4.67
N THR A 65 8.03 9.95 -4.46
CA THR A 65 7.23 11.17 -4.61
C THR A 65 7.29 12.08 -3.37
N LYS A 66 7.64 11.55 -2.19
CA LYS A 66 7.74 12.32 -0.94
C LYS A 66 9.12 12.93 -0.68
N VAL A 67 10.06 12.92 -1.63
CA VAL A 67 11.28 13.73 -1.52
C VAL A 67 11.13 15.12 -2.15
N ASN A 68 9.98 15.44 -2.76
CA ASN A 68 9.64 16.76 -3.29
C ASN A 68 8.34 17.33 -2.70
N ALA A 69 8.00 17.03 -1.44
CA ALA A 69 7.20 18.00 -0.70
C ALA A 69 8.14 19.18 -0.43
N PRO A 70 7.99 20.34 -1.10
CA PRO A 70 8.76 21.51 -0.69
C PRO A 70 8.40 21.74 0.77
N THR A 71 9.37 21.62 1.68
CA THR A 71 9.26 22.21 2.99
C THR A 71 9.11 23.70 2.76
N SER A 72 7.86 24.14 2.59
CA SER A 72 7.47 25.53 2.63
C SER A 72 7.62 25.95 4.09
N SER A 73 8.84 26.28 4.46
CA SER A 73 9.10 27.18 5.56
C SER A 73 9.74 28.40 4.94
N ALA A 74 8.86 29.27 4.44
CA ALA A 74 9.16 30.68 4.33
C ALA A 74 9.59 31.15 5.74
N ILE A 75 10.87 31.46 5.87
CA ILE A 75 11.39 32.17 7.04
C ILE A 75 11.64 33.59 6.55
N HIS A 76 10.91 34.49 7.19
CA HIS A 76 10.85 35.93 7.00
C HIS A 76 12.18 36.63 7.34
#